data_AF-A0A367ZBI6-F1
#
_entry.id   AF-A0A367ZBI6-F1
#
_cell.length_a   1.000
_cell.length_b   1.000
_cell.length_c   1.000
_cell.angle_alpha   90.00
_cell.angle_beta   90.00
_cell.angle_gamma   90.00
#
_symmetry.space_group_name_H-M   'P 1'
#
loop_
_entity.id
_entity.type
_entity.pdbx_description
1 polymer ?
#
loop_
_entity_poly.entity_id
_entity_poly.type
_entity_poly.pdbx_seq_one_letter_code
_entity_poly.pdbx_strand_id
1 'polypeptide(L)'
;MEKKFISLLIVMNLVLGGILLSRAAPESAPLEPQGSTAPTIVSYQGRVQVSGVPFSGTGYFKFAVVNITGDTTYWSNDGTSSGGSEPTNAVQLPVSNGLFTVLLGDTSLTGMTQQLTADVFSGYDRYLRVWFRSTSSGAFTRLTPDTRIAAVPYALQAQHAAPPGRVIVVAKSNGDFTSIQAAINSISGTPPSGNPILIWVAPGTYNEAVKLKPNVHLQGAGQGLTFIQADLPYNEAKAVELASDTSLRDLSHHSQRCWDELWHLCQQRNGG
;
A
#
# COMPACT_ATOMS: atom_id res chain seq x y z
N MET A 1 10.27 88.78 48.36
CA MET A 1 11.67 88.45 48.06
C MET A 1 11.68 87.09 47.38
N GLU A 2 12.09 87.09 46.11
CA GLU A 2 12.53 85.96 45.25
C GLU A 2 11.63 84.72 45.13
N LYS A 3 10.71 84.68 44.14
CA LYS A 3 10.83 84.08 42.77
C LYS A 3 10.75 82.52 42.80
N LYS A 4 9.88 81.78 42.10
CA LYS A 4 8.91 82.04 41.00
C LYS A 4 8.10 80.74 40.72
N PHE A 5 6.77 80.86 40.57
CA PHE A 5 5.77 80.09 39.77
C PHE A 5 5.64 78.56 39.94
N ILE A 6 4.56 78.00 40.52
CA ILE A 6 3.13 77.90 40.09
C ILE A 6 2.93 77.08 38.79
N SER A 7 2.27 75.93 38.99
CA SER A 7 1.53 75.02 38.09
C SER A 7 1.11 75.53 36.71
N LEU A 8 1.20 74.68 35.67
CA LEU A 8 0.04 74.34 34.80
C LEU A 8 0.32 73.17 33.83
N LEU A 9 -0.71 72.36 33.62
CA LEU A 9 -0.89 71.22 32.70
C LEU A 9 -0.24 71.32 31.31
N ILE A 10 0.35 70.20 30.85
CA ILE A 10 0.39 69.82 29.43
C ILE A 10 -0.05 68.36 29.30
N VAL A 11 -1.18 68.16 28.61
CA VAL A 11 -1.70 66.88 28.14
C VAL A 11 -0.89 66.46 26.91
N MET A 12 -0.19 65.33 26.96
CA MET A 12 0.50 64.77 25.79
C MET A 12 -0.14 63.42 25.42
N ASN A 13 -0.89 63.43 24.31
CA ASN A 13 -1.25 62.21 23.59
C ASN A 13 0.00 61.71 22.85
N LEU A 14 0.39 60.45 23.07
CA LEU A 14 1.23 59.72 22.13
C LEU A 14 0.61 58.34 21.87
N VAL A 15 -0.01 58.22 20.69
CA VAL A 15 -0.40 56.94 20.08
C VAL A 15 0.84 56.37 19.41
N LEU A 16 1.29 55.18 19.80
CA LEU A 16 2.19 54.31 19.03
C LEU A 16 1.99 52.89 19.60
N GLY A 17 1.13 52.06 19.01
CA GLY A 17 1.51 51.21 17.89
C GLY A 17 1.69 49.78 18.41
N GLY A 18 0.61 49.02 18.52
CA GLY A 18 0.64 47.62 18.92
C GLY A 18 1.42 46.79 17.90
N ILE A 19 2.61 46.32 18.28
CA ILE A 19 3.39 45.39 17.49
C ILE A 19 2.76 44.01 17.67
N LEU A 20 1.94 43.61 16.69
CA LEU A 20 1.58 42.21 16.51
C LEU A 20 2.81 41.47 16.01
N LEU A 21 3.41 40.64 16.86
CA LEU A 21 4.35 39.63 16.42
C LEU A 21 3.56 38.57 15.64
N SER A 22 3.45 38.76 14.33
CA SER A 22 3.05 37.69 13.43
C SER A 22 4.15 36.62 13.44
N ARG A 23 3.98 35.60 14.29
CA ARG A 23 4.67 34.33 14.14
C ARG A 23 4.33 33.81 12.75
N ALA A 24 5.27 33.90 11.82
CA ALA A 24 5.23 33.10 10.60
C ALA A 24 5.21 31.63 11.04
N ALA A 25 4.17 30.89 10.68
CA ALA A 25 4.20 29.45 10.80
C ALA A 25 5.39 28.92 9.96
N PRO A 26 6.12 27.90 10.41
CA PRO A 26 7.15 27.29 9.57
C PRO A 26 6.49 26.84 8.27
N GLU A 27 7.04 27.30 7.16
CA GLU A 27 6.65 26.90 5.82
C GLU A 27 6.78 25.37 5.74
N SER A 28 5.64 24.68 5.61
CA SER A 28 5.60 23.24 5.46
C SER A 28 6.20 22.91 4.10
N ALA A 29 7.46 22.48 4.09
CA ALA A 29 8.09 21.92 2.90
C ALA A 29 7.19 20.79 2.34
N PRO A 30 6.99 20.72 1.01
CA PRO A 30 6.29 19.60 0.41
C PRO A 30 7.03 18.31 0.78
N LEU A 31 6.32 17.36 1.38
CA LEU A 31 6.87 16.02 1.60
C LEU A 31 7.13 15.43 0.21
N GLU A 32 8.39 15.19 -0.14
CA GLU A 32 8.73 14.46 -1.34
C GLU A 32 8.02 13.09 -1.31
N PRO A 33 7.45 12.61 -2.43
CA PRO A 33 6.78 11.34 -2.46
C PRO A 33 7.80 10.24 -2.14
N GLN A 34 7.77 9.72 -0.92
CA GLN A 34 8.46 8.49 -0.57
C GLN A 34 7.82 7.38 -1.41
N GLY A 35 8.57 6.86 -2.37
CA GLY A 35 8.20 5.64 -3.10
C GLY A 35 7.80 4.56 -2.09
N SER A 36 6.81 3.74 -2.45
CA SER A 36 6.30 2.69 -1.57
C SER A 36 7.39 1.67 -1.29
N THR A 37 8.06 1.76 -0.15
CA THR A 37 9.11 0.82 0.29
C THR A 37 8.55 -0.41 0.98
N ALA A 38 7.26 -0.72 0.84
CA ALA A 38 6.68 -1.92 1.45
C ALA A 38 7.29 -3.17 0.80
N PRO A 39 7.98 -4.04 1.57
CA PRO A 39 8.49 -5.29 1.05
C PRO A 39 7.34 -6.14 0.51
N THR A 40 7.50 -6.64 -0.72
CA THR A 40 6.55 -7.51 -1.39
C THR A 40 7.22 -8.87 -1.60
N ILE A 41 6.62 -9.94 -1.06
CA ILE A 41 7.10 -11.30 -1.29
C ILE A 41 6.27 -11.94 -2.40
N VAL A 42 6.94 -12.50 -3.41
CA VAL A 42 6.26 -13.19 -4.53
C VAL A 42 6.64 -14.66 -4.54
N SER A 43 5.66 -15.55 -4.42
CA SER A 43 5.88 -16.98 -4.56
C SER A 43 6.06 -17.35 -6.04
N TYR A 44 7.11 -18.11 -6.35
CA TYR A 44 7.38 -18.67 -7.66
C TYR A 44 7.70 -20.15 -7.55
N GLN A 45 7.09 -20.97 -8.42
CA GLN A 45 7.39 -22.39 -8.57
C GLN A 45 7.92 -22.65 -9.97
N GLY A 46 9.01 -23.40 -10.05
CA GLY A 46 9.62 -23.79 -11.32
C GLY A 46 10.00 -25.27 -11.34
N ARG A 47 10.40 -25.74 -12.54
CA ARG A 47 10.92 -27.08 -12.74
C ARG A 47 12.32 -27.04 -13.35
N VAL A 48 13.20 -27.91 -12.89
CA VAL A 48 14.56 -28.11 -13.42
C VAL A 48 14.82 -29.56 -13.76
N GLN A 49 15.55 -29.77 -14.85
CA GLN A 49 16.05 -31.05 -15.29
C GLN A 49 17.54 -30.93 -15.59
N VAL A 50 18.31 -31.98 -15.29
CA VAL A 50 19.72 -32.11 -15.66
C VAL A 50 19.83 -33.28 -16.62
N SER A 51 20.32 -33.05 -17.83
CA SER A 51 20.40 -34.06 -18.89
C SER A 51 19.07 -34.79 -19.17
N GLY A 52 17.95 -34.05 -19.09
CA GLY A 52 16.60 -34.58 -19.33
C GLY A 52 15.96 -35.29 -18.12
N VAL A 53 16.69 -35.46 -17.01
CA VAL A 53 16.18 -36.11 -15.79
C VAL A 53 15.77 -35.05 -14.77
N PRO A 54 14.59 -35.15 -14.13
CA PRO A 54 14.21 -34.25 -13.05
C PRO A 54 15.26 -34.24 -11.93
N PHE A 55 15.76 -33.06 -11.61
CA PHE A 55 16.81 -32.92 -10.59
C PHE A 55 16.21 -33.03 -9.18
N SER A 56 16.92 -33.71 -8.27
CA SER A 56 16.58 -33.77 -6.86
C SER A 56 17.82 -33.49 -6.03
N GLY A 57 17.67 -32.70 -4.96
CA GLY A 57 18.77 -32.25 -4.10
C GLY A 57 18.82 -30.73 -3.99
N THR A 58 19.91 -30.19 -3.46
CA THR A 58 20.09 -28.74 -3.33
C THR A 58 20.50 -28.13 -4.67
N GLY A 59 19.65 -27.26 -5.20
CA GLY A 59 19.93 -26.47 -6.40
C GLY A 59 20.42 -25.07 -6.04
N TYR A 60 21.24 -24.49 -6.91
CA TYR A 60 21.69 -23.11 -6.79
C TYR A 60 21.00 -22.29 -7.87
N PHE A 61 20.29 -21.25 -7.45
CA PHE A 61 19.47 -20.43 -8.31
C PHE A 61 19.86 -18.97 -8.24
N LYS A 62 19.74 -18.27 -9.36
CA LYS A 62 19.82 -16.81 -9.42
C LYS A 62 18.59 -16.28 -10.11
N PHE A 63 18.14 -15.10 -9.71
CA PHE A 63 16.88 -14.54 -10.15
C PHE A 63 17.05 -13.08 -10.55
N ALA A 64 16.42 -12.70 -11.65
CA ALA A 64 16.28 -11.31 -12.05
C ALA A 64 14.88 -11.06 -12.63
N VAL A 65 14.33 -9.88 -12.36
CA VAL A 65 13.16 -9.36 -13.10
C VAL A 65 13.67 -8.47 -14.21
N VAL A 66 13.29 -8.79 -15.44
CA VAL A 66 13.71 -8.10 -16.65
C VAL A 66 12.52 -7.66 -17.51
N ASN A 67 12.76 -6.82 -18.50
CA ASN A 67 11.78 -6.51 -19.57
C ASN A 67 11.66 -7.68 -20.57
N ILE A 68 10.73 -7.55 -21.53
CA ILE A 68 10.50 -8.57 -22.57
C ILE A 68 11.71 -8.87 -23.47
N THR A 69 12.52 -7.85 -23.78
CA THR A 69 13.78 -8.00 -24.52
C THR A 69 14.87 -8.63 -23.66
N GLY A 70 14.72 -8.54 -22.34
CA GLY A 70 15.63 -9.13 -21.38
C GLY A 70 16.98 -8.41 -21.29
N ASP A 71 17.03 -7.14 -21.67
CA ASP A 71 18.20 -6.26 -21.68
C ASP A 71 18.13 -5.16 -20.62
N THR A 72 17.03 -5.06 -19.87
CA THR A 72 16.88 -4.17 -18.72
C THR A 72 16.57 -4.99 -17.47
N THR A 73 17.34 -4.79 -16.40
CA THR A 73 17.07 -5.39 -15.09
C THR A 73 16.32 -4.39 -14.21
N TYR A 74 15.18 -4.82 -13.65
CA TYR A 74 14.43 -4.06 -12.64
C TYR A 74 14.70 -4.53 -11.22
N TRP A 75 15.10 -5.80 -11.06
CA TRP A 75 15.44 -6.39 -9.78
C TRP A 75 16.34 -7.61 -9.98
N SER A 76 17.19 -7.91 -9.02
CA SER A 76 17.81 -9.24 -8.89
C SER A 76 17.94 -9.64 -7.43
N ASN A 77 18.07 -10.94 -7.18
CA ASN A 77 18.12 -11.49 -5.83
C ASN A 77 19.20 -10.84 -4.94
N ASP A 78 20.27 -10.32 -5.53
CA ASP A 78 21.37 -9.68 -4.81
C ASP A 78 21.70 -8.23 -5.24
N GLY A 79 20.95 -7.67 -6.19
CA GLY A 79 21.12 -6.31 -6.69
C GLY A 79 22.29 -6.11 -7.67
N THR A 80 22.99 -7.18 -8.08
CA THR A 80 24.17 -7.08 -8.94
C THR A 80 23.88 -7.23 -10.44
N SER A 81 22.68 -7.65 -10.82
CA SER A 81 22.32 -7.81 -12.23
C SER A 81 22.13 -6.43 -12.88
N SER A 82 22.77 -6.24 -14.03
CA SER A 82 22.60 -5.05 -14.87
C SER A 82 22.45 -5.49 -16.32
N GLY A 83 21.64 -4.80 -17.10
CA GLY A 83 21.45 -5.16 -18.51
C GLY A 83 20.86 -6.57 -18.75
N GLY A 84 20.13 -7.13 -17.78
CA GLY A 84 19.64 -8.51 -17.83
C GLY A 84 20.68 -9.59 -17.53
N SER A 85 21.86 -9.21 -17.02
CA SER A 85 22.98 -10.11 -16.71
C SER A 85 22.68 -11.07 -15.55
N GLU A 86 23.48 -12.12 -15.46
CA GLU A 86 23.46 -13.02 -14.31
C GLU A 86 23.85 -12.29 -13.01
N PRO A 87 23.11 -12.47 -11.91
CA PRO A 87 23.48 -12.01 -10.56
C PRO A 87 24.79 -12.66 -10.06
N THR A 88 25.43 -12.13 -9.02
CA THR A 88 26.69 -12.66 -8.49
C THR A 88 26.44 -13.81 -7.52
N ASN A 89 25.58 -13.57 -6.53
CA ASN A 89 25.25 -14.48 -5.45
C ASN A 89 24.07 -15.38 -5.83
N ALA A 90 24.13 -16.63 -5.41
CA ALA A 90 23.08 -17.61 -5.65
C ALA A 90 22.33 -17.96 -4.38
N VAL A 91 21.06 -18.26 -4.56
CA VAL A 91 20.13 -18.75 -3.54
C VAL A 91 20.10 -20.27 -3.60
N GLN A 92 20.28 -20.93 -2.45
CA GLN A 92 20.18 -22.37 -2.35
C GLN A 92 18.74 -22.78 -2.07
N LEU A 93 18.18 -23.68 -2.88
CA LEU A 93 16.82 -24.16 -2.73
C LEU A 93 16.77 -25.69 -2.79
N PRO A 94 15.95 -26.34 -1.96
CA PRO A 94 15.67 -27.76 -2.12
C PRO A 94 14.86 -27.98 -3.39
N VAL A 95 15.26 -28.97 -4.17
CA VAL A 95 14.57 -29.42 -5.37
C VAL A 95 14.13 -30.86 -5.17
N SER A 96 12.86 -31.16 -5.45
CA SER A 96 12.32 -32.51 -5.38
C SER A 96 11.62 -32.86 -6.69
N ASN A 97 12.08 -33.92 -7.36
CA ASN A 97 11.54 -34.37 -8.65
C ASN A 97 11.47 -33.24 -9.70
N GLY A 98 12.52 -32.41 -9.71
CA GLY A 98 12.66 -31.23 -10.55
C GLY A 98 11.92 -29.99 -10.04
N LEU A 99 10.99 -30.10 -9.09
CA LEU A 99 10.22 -28.95 -8.60
C LEU A 99 10.97 -28.19 -7.52
N PHE A 100 10.96 -26.86 -7.62
CA PHE A 100 11.41 -25.94 -6.59
C PHE A 100 10.40 -24.82 -6.41
N THR A 101 10.33 -24.29 -5.20
CA THR A 101 9.54 -23.09 -4.87
C THR A 101 10.46 -22.08 -4.20
N VAL A 102 10.25 -20.81 -4.47
CA VAL A 102 10.99 -19.69 -3.85
C VAL A 102 10.03 -18.56 -3.52
N LEU A 103 10.28 -17.90 -2.40
CA LEU A 103 9.68 -16.63 -2.05
C LEU A 103 10.64 -15.52 -2.49
N LEU A 104 10.38 -14.91 -3.64
CA LEU A 104 11.21 -13.82 -4.18
C LEU A 104 11.12 -12.60 -3.27
N GLY A 105 12.27 -12.02 -2.94
CA GLY A 105 12.40 -10.89 -2.01
C GLY A 105 12.50 -11.28 -0.54
N ASP A 106 12.45 -12.58 -0.19
CA ASP A 106 12.66 -13.05 1.18
C ASP A 106 14.15 -13.00 1.55
N THR A 107 14.53 -11.95 2.28
CA THR A 107 15.91 -11.71 2.69
C THR A 107 16.41 -12.63 3.81
N SER A 108 15.56 -13.53 4.32
CA SER A 108 16.01 -14.60 5.22
C SER A 108 16.78 -15.70 4.49
N LEU A 109 16.61 -15.81 3.17
CA LEU A 109 17.33 -16.78 2.34
C LEU A 109 18.76 -16.31 2.05
N THR A 110 19.74 -17.18 2.31
CA THR A 110 21.13 -16.91 1.94
C THR A 110 21.25 -16.66 0.43
N GLY A 111 21.88 -15.55 0.05
CA GLY A 111 22.01 -15.13 -1.35
C GLY A 111 20.85 -14.27 -1.88
N MET A 112 19.79 -14.05 -1.09
CA MET A 112 18.71 -13.12 -1.40
C MET A 112 18.87 -11.86 -0.54
N THR A 113 19.63 -10.88 -1.00
CA THR A 113 19.91 -9.66 -0.23
C THR A 113 18.99 -8.50 -0.58
N GLN A 114 18.29 -8.58 -1.72
CA GLN A 114 17.35 -7.54 -2.14
C GLN A 114 15.93 -7.94 -1.83
N GLN A 115 15.23 -7.06 -1.11
CA GLN A 115 13.78 -7.09 -1.04
C GLN A 115 13.20 -6.81 -2.42
N LEU A 116 12.06 -7.42 -2.71
CA LEU A 116 11.30 -7.15 -3.92
C LEU A 116 10.23 -6.12 -3.55
N THR A 117 10.23 -4.97 -4.21
CA THR A 117 9.28 -3.88 -3.92
C THR A 117 8.24 -3.75 -5.03
N ALA A 118 7.14 -3.05 -4.76
CA ALA A 118 6.09 -2.81 -5.74
C ALA A 118 6.60 -2.05 -6.99
N ASP A 119 7.64 -1.23 -6.83
CA ASP A 119 8.23 -0.43 -7.92
C ASP A 119 8.78 -1.30 -9.06
N VAL A 120 9.25 -2.51 -8.75
CA VAL A 120 9.72 -3.49 -9.75
C VAL A 120 8.61 -3.85 -10.73
N PHE A 121 7.34 -3.75 -10.31
CA PHE A 121 6.15 -4.08 -11.08
C PHE A 121 5.37 -2.88 -11.61
N SER A 122 5.91 -1.66 -11.46
CA SER A 122 5.26 -0.40 -11.87
C SER A 122 5.12 -0.18 -13.39
N GLY A 123 5.32 -1.22 -14.21
CA GLY A 123 5.20 -1.13 -15.67
C GLY A 123 4.84 -2.46 -16.33
N TYR A 124 4.53 -2.39 -17.62
CA TYR A 124 4.15 -3.56 -18.43
C TYR A 124 5.36 -4.47 -18.69
N ASP A 125 5.09 -5.75 -18.99
CA ASP A 125 6.09 -6.70 -19.50
C ASP A 125 7.27 -7.01 -18.58
N ARG A 126 6.95 -7.47 -17.36
CA ARG A 126 7.93 -8.02 -16.41
C ARG A 126 8.07 -9.52 -16.58
N TYR A 127 9.31 -9.99 -16.69
CA TYR A 127 9.66 -11.39 -16.86
C TYR A 127 10.66 -11.81 -15.79
N LEU A 128 10.42 -12.98 -15.18
CA LEU A 128 11.36 -13.64 -14.30
C LEU A 128 12.37 -14.42 -15.14
N ARG A 129 13.62 -14.01 -15.05
CA ARG A 129 14.77 -14.75 -15.57
C ARG A 129 15.39 -15.56 -14.45
N VAL A 130 15.66 -16.82 -14.74
CA VAL A 130 16.21 -17.78 -13.77
C VAL A 130 17.48 -18.40 -14.32
N TRP A 131 18.51 -18.47 -13.48
CA TRP A 131 19.68 -19.29 -13.74
C TRP A 131 19.76 -20.43 -12.74
N PHE A 132 20.22 -21.58 -13.18
CA PHE A 132 20.32 -22.79 -12.37
C PHE A 132 21.66 -23.48 -12.55
N ARG A 133 22.16 -24.09 -11.47
CA ARG A 133 23.17 -25.15 -11.49
C ARG A 133 22.91 -26.15 -10.37
N SER A 134 23.36 -27.38 -10.57
CA SER A 134 23.19 -28.49 -9.63
C SER A 134 24.33 -28.62 -8.60
N THR A 135 25.45 -27.93 -8.80
CA THR A 135 26.65 -28.02 -7.96
C THR A 135 27.03 -26.67 -7.35
N SER A 136 27.82 -26.69 -6.26
CA SER A 136 28.30 -25.47 -5.59
C SER A 136 29.32 -24.66 -6.40
N SER A 137 29.89 -25.26 -7.44
CA SER A 137 30.84 -24.66 -8.37
C SER A 137 30.42 -24.91 -9.82
N GLY A 138 31.06 -24.20 -10.75
CA GLY A 138 30.75 -24.28 -12.18
C GLY A 138 29.82 -23.17 -12.67
N ALA A 139 29.65 -23.13 -13.99
CA ALA A 139 28.85 -22.12 -14.68
C ALA A 139 27.35 -22.34 -14.45
N PHE A 140 26.61 -21.24 -14.38
CA PHE A 140 25.16 -21.27 -14.35
C PHE A 140 24.59 -21.43 -15.76
N THR A 141 23.47 -22.14 -15.85
CA THR A 141 22.68 -22.24 -17.09
C THR A 141 21.43 -21.39 -16.95
N ARG A 142 21.19 -20.47 -17.89
CA ARG A 142 19.93 -19.71 -17.95
C ARG A 142 18.81 -20.64 -18.38
N LEU A 143 17.74 -20.71 -17.58
CA LEU A 143 16.51 -21.40 -17.94
C LEU A 143 15.75 -20.51 -18.93
N THR A 144 15.42 -21.06 -20.10
CA THR A 144 14.69 -20.34 -21.15
C THR A 144 13.42 -21.11 -21.52
N PRO A 145 12.32 -20.43 -21.88
CA PRO A 145 12.16 -18.96 -21.94
C PRO A 145 12.06 -18.30 -20.56
N ASP A 146 12.25 -16.99 -20.50
CA ASP A 146 11.94 -16.22 -19.28
C ASP A 146 10.42 -16.27 -19.02
N THR A 147 10.03 -16.41 -17.75
CA THR A 147 8.62 -16.60 -17.38
C THR A 147 7.97 -15.25 -17.15
N ARG A 148 6.89 -14.93 -17.86
CA ARG A 148 6.13 -13.70 -17.62
C ARG A 148 5.59 -13.69 -16.19
N ILE A 149 5.91 -12.65 -15.42
CA ILE A 149 5.24 -12.40 -14.15
C ILE A 149 3.98 -11.60 -14.50
N ALA A 150 2.81 -12.24 -14.37
CA ALA A 150 1.54 -11.54 -14.48
C ALA A 150 1.38 -10.64 -13.24
N ALA A 151 2.01 -9.47 -13.27
CA ALA A 151 1.73 -8.41 -12.31
C ALA A 151 0.31 -7.90 -12.60
N VAL A 152 -0.70 -8.43 -11.90
CA VAL A 152 -2.07 -7.90 -11.95
C VAL A 152 -2.68 -8.10 -10.57
N PRO A 153 -3.49 -7.18 -10.01
CA PRO A 153 -3.69 -5.75 -10.25
C PRO A 153 -3.26 -4.91 -9.02
N TYR A 154 -2.49 -5.46 -8.07
CA TYR A 154 -2.16 -4.71 -6.85
C TYR A 154 -1.30 -3.47 -7.13
N ALA A 155 -0.38 -3.55 -8.11
CA ALA A 155 0.42 -2.42 -8.55
C ALA A 155 -0.39 -1.34 -9.30
N LEU A 156 -1.37 -1.74 -10.14
CA LEU A 156 -2.28 -0.80 -10.82
C LEU A 156 -3.29 -0.15 -9.85
N GLN A 157 -3.79 -0.92 -8.87
CA GLN A 157 -4.66 -0.41 -7.81
C GLN A 157 -3.92 0.54 -6.85
N ALA A 158 -2.62 0.33 -6.63
CA ALA A 158 -1.78 1.22 -5.83
C ALA A 158 -1.35 2.48 -6.61
N GLN A 159 -1.05 2.39 -7.91
CA GLN A 159 -0.59 3.53 -8.72
C GLN A 159 -1.71 4.53 -9.04
N HIS A 160 -2.98 4.10 -9.04
CA HIS A 160 -4.14 5.00 -9.18
C HIS A 160 -4.63 5.58 -7.84
N ALA A 161 -4.18 5.03 -6.70
CA ALA A 161 -4.42 5.65 -5.41
C ALA A 161 -3.22 6.55 -5.09
N ALA A 162 -3.32 7.84 -5.39
CA ALA A 162 -2.36 8.80 -4.83
C ALA A 162 -2.20 8.52 -3.32
N PRO A 163 -0.97 8.43 -2.79
CA PRO A 163 -0.77 8.19 -1.37
C PRO A 163 -1.59 9.22 -0.60
N PRO A 164 -2.41 8.79 0.37
CA PRO A 164 -3.34 9.69 1.02
C PRO A 164 -2.55 10.77 1.76
N GLY A 165 -2.97 12.02 1.60
CA GLY A 165 -2.42 13.15 2.33
C GLY A 165 -2.58 13.09 3.83
N ARG A 166 -3.58 12.30 4.25
CA ARG A 166 -3.93 12.08 5.64
C ARG A 166 -4.65 10.75 5.79
N VAL A 167 -4.27 9.99 6.80
CA VAL A 167 -4.98 8.78 7.22
C VAL A 167 -5.76 9.09 8.50
N ILE A 168 -7.04 8.70 8.53
CA ILE A 168 -7.90 8.77 9.71
C ILE A 168 -8.19 7.33 10.13
N VAL A 169 -7.95 7.01 11.41
CA VAL A 169 -8.12 5.65 11.95
C VAL A 169 -9.48 5.52 12.62
N VAL A 170 -10.28 4.55 12.18
CA VAL A 170 -11.55 4.18 12.81
C VAL A 170 -11.38 2.82 13.48
N ALA A 171 -11.65 2.75 14.78
CA ALA A 171 -11.58 1.50 15.54
C ALA A 171 -12.60 1.51 16.67
N LYS A 172 -13.11 0.33 17.05
CA LYS A 172 -14.05 0.20 18.19
C LYS A 172 -13.49 0.73 19.52
N SER A 173 -12.17 0.72 19.65
CA SER A 173 -11.43 1.37 20.72
C SER A 173 -10.08 1.85 20.18
N ASN A 174 -9.56 2.95 20.75
CA ASN A 174 -8.23 3.49 20.46
C ASN A 174 -8.00 3.96 19.00
N GLY A 175 -9.05 4.19 18.22
CA GLY A 175 -8.99 4.93 16.95
C GLY A 175 -9.31 6.42 17.14
N ASP A 176 -9.02 7.24 16.13
CA ASP A 176 -9.42 8.66 16.09
C ASP A 176 -10.95 8.79 16.19
N PHE A 177 -11.66 7.82 15.61
CA PHE A 177 -13.11 7.69 15.69
C PHE A 177 -13.52 6.24 15.99
N THR A 178 -14.70 6.10 16.60
CA THR A 178 -15.36 4.80 16.83
C THR A 178 -16.46 4.48 15.81
N SER A 179 -16.81 5.46 14.97
CA SER A 179 -17.80 5.37 13.88
C SER A 179 -17.17 5.86 12.57
N ILE A 180 -17.50 5.15 11.50
CA ILE A 180 -17.05 5.45 10.14
C ILE A 180 -17.70 6.75 9.63
N GLN A 181 -19.01 6.91 9.83
CA GLN A 181 -19.71 8.11 9.38
C GLN A 181 -19.24 9.35 10.14
N ALA A 182 -18.91 9.23 11.42
CA ALA A 182 -18.32 10.32 12.21
C ALA A 182 -16.96 10.77 11.63
N ALA A 183 -16.11 9.81 11.26
CA ALA A 183 -14.83 10.10 10.62
C ALA A 183 -15.00 10.85 9.29
N ILE A 184 -15.94 10.41 8.44
CA ILE A 184 -16.26 11.09 7.17
C ILE A 184 -16.80 12.50 7.42
N ASN A 185 -17.68 12.66 8.41
CA ASN A 185 -18.27 13.96 8.75
C ASN A 185 -17.22 14.96 9.23
N SER A 186 -16.17 14.49 9.91
CA SER A 186 -15.05 15.33 10.37
C SER A 186 -14.24 15.99 9.25
N ILE A 187 -14.31 15.45 8.03
CA ILE A 187 -13.60 15.99 6.87
C ILE A 187 -14.35 17.23 6.37
N SER A 188 -13.77 18.42 6.52
CA SER A 188 -14.33 19.65 5.95
C SER A 188 -14.05 19.74 4.45
N GLY A 189 -15.10 20.05 3.67
CA GLY A 189 -15.00 20.21 2.22
C GLY A 189 -14.66 18.93 1.45
N THR A 190 -14.22 19.09 0.21
CA THR A 190 -13.74 17.99 -0.65
C THR A 190 -12.21 18.01 -0.68
N PRO A 191 -11.53 16.92 -0.31
CA PRO A 191 -10.08 16.81 -0.44
C PRO A 191 -9.62 17.05 -1.88
N PRO A 192 -8.45 17.69 -2.11
CA PRO A 192 -7.88 17.82 -3.45
C PRO A 192 -7.57 16.45 -4.07
N SER A 193 -7.72 16.32 -5.40
CA SER A 193 -7.48 15.06 -6.12
C SER A 193 -6.04 14.54 -6.04
N GLY A 194 -5.06 15.43 -5.84
CA GLY A 194 -3.65 15.06 -5.60
C GLY A 194 -3.33 14.75 -4.13
N ASN A 195 -4.28 14.90 -3.22
CA ASN A 195 -4.09 14.73 -1.79
C ASN A 195 -5.32 14.12 -1.12
N PRO A 196 -5.73 12.90 -1.52
CA PRO A 196 -6.95 12.30 -1.03
C PRO A 196 -6.81 11.88 0.44
N ILE A 197 -7.93 11.66 1.12
CA ILE A 197 -7.93 11.19 2.52
C ILE A 197 -8.25 9.70 2.54
N LEU A 198 -7.48 8.93 3.30
CA LEU A 198 -7.78 7.53 3.60
C LEU A 198 -8.42 7.42 4.97
N ILE A 199 -9.57 6.75 5.04
CA ILE A 199 -10.15 6.26 6.29
C ILE A 199 -9.80 4.79 6.41
N TRP A 200 -8.88 4.47 7.33
CA TRP A 200 -8.53 3.10 7.65
C TRP A 200 -9.43 2.60 8.78
N VAL A 201 -10.08 1.46 8.58
CA VAL A 201 -11.05 0.89 9.49
C VAL A 201 -10.50 -0.42 10.06
N ALA A 202 -10.30 -0.44 11.37
CA ALA A 202 -9.84 -1.60 12.10
C ALA A 202 -10.87 -2.74 12.06
N PRO A 203 -10.44 -4.00 12.33
CA PRO A 203 -11.35 -5.13 12.42
C PRO A 203 -12.53 -4.89 13.38
N GLY A 204 -13.69 -5.40 13.01
CA GLY A 204 -14.91 -5.31 13.80
C GLY A 204 -16.15 -5.06 12.94
N THR A 205 -17.31 -5.10 13.59
CA THR A 205 -18.61 -4.90 12.95
C THR A 205 -19.15 -3.52 13.25
N TYR A 206 -19.32 -2.70 12.22
CA TYR A 206 -19.80 -1.32 12.25
C TYR A 206 -21.23 -1.28 11.75
N ASN A 207 -22.18 -1.13 12.68
CA ASN A 207 -23.61 -1.10 12.39
C ASN A 207 -24.06 0.34 12.09
N GLU A 208 -23.75 0.85 10.90
CA GLU A 208 -24.07 2.19 10.42
C GLU A 208 -24.20 2.22 8.90
N ALA A 209 -25.03 3.15 8.39
CA ALA A 209 -25.03 3.50 6.98
C ALA A 209 -23.90 4.51 6.72
N VAL A 210 -23.13 4.30 5.66
CA VAL A 210 -21.93 5.08 5.34
C VAL A 210 -22.10 5.79 4.00
N LYS A 211 -21.89 7.10 3.96
CA LYS A 211 -21.86 7.89 2.73
C LYS A 211 -20.51 8.58 2.59
N LEU A 212 -19.74 8.20 1.57
CA LEU A 212 -18.44 8.79 1.29
C LEU A 212 -18.57 10.19 0.67
N LYS A 213 -17.54 11.00 0.88
CA LYS A 213 -17.31 12.28 0.18
C LYS A 213 -16.36 12.04 -1.00
N PRO A 214 -16.37 12.86 -2.06
CA PRO A 214 -15.41 12.74 -3.13
C PRO A 214 -13.96 12.77 -2.62
N ASN A 215 -13.04 12.03 -3.25
CA ASN A 215 -11.63 11.92 -2.84
C ASN A 215 -11.39 11.41 -1.40
N VAL A 216 -12.38 10.74 -0.80
CA VAL A 216 -12.25 10.01 0.46
C VAL A 216 -12.29 8.51 0.18
N HIS A 217 -11.17 7.85 0.43
CA HIS A 217 -11.04 6.41 0.29
C HIS A 217 -11.30 5.74 1.61
N LEU A 218 -11.90 4.55 1.57
CA LEU A 218 -12.16 3.76 2.75
C LEU A 218 -11.53 2.38 2.58
N GLN A 219 -10.73 1.98 3.56
CA GLN A 219 -10.00 0.72 3.57
C GLN A 219 -10.19 0.02 4.90
N GLY A 220 -10.66 -1.23 4.85
CA GLY A 220 -10.67 -2.08 6.03
C GLY A 220 -9.33 -2.76 6.27
N ALA A 221 -9.22 -3.41 7.42
CA ALA A 221 -8.06 -4.23 7.77
C ALA A 221 -8.02 -5.59 7.04
N GLY A 222 -9.04 -5.93 6.25
CA GLY A 222 -9.16 -7.19 5.52
C GLY A 222 -10.62 -7.62 5.28
N GLN A 223 -10.86 -8.27 4.15
CA GLN A 223 -12.16 -8.91 3.86
C GLN A 223 -12.44 -9.99 4.91
N GLY A 224 -13.61 -9.95 5.56
CA GLY A 224 -13.95 -10.85 6.67
C GLY A 224 -13.40 -10.47 8.04
N LEU A 225 -12.63 -9.38 8.14
CA LEU A 225 -12.17 -8.80 9.42
C LEU A 225 -12.91 -7.51 9.75
N THR A 226 -13.23 -6.71 8.72
CA THR A 226 -13.98 -5.46 8.85
C THR A 226 -15.34 -5.62 8.19
N PHE A 227 -16.42 -5.41 8.95
CA PHE A 227 -17.79 -5.52 8.46
C PHE A 227 -18.52 -4.20 8.63
N ILE A 228 -19.10 -3.67 7.55
CA ILE A 228 -20.02 -2.54 7.58
C ILE A 228 -21.43 -3.07 7.35
N GLN A 229 -22.34 -2.74 8.24
CA GLN A 229 -23.70 -3.23 8.19
C GLN A 229 -24.69 -2.12 8.47
N ALA A 230 -25.78 -2.05 7.73
CA ALA A 230 -26.83 -1.06 7.98
C ALA A 230 -28.19 -1.75 8.07
N ASP A 231 -29.00 -1.34 9.06
CA ASP A 231 -30.39 -1.78 9.19
C ASP A 231 -31.30 -0.80 8.44
N LEU A 232 -31.39 -0.96 7.11
CA LEU A 232 -32.15 -0.05 6.26
C LEU A 232 -33.45 -0.67 5.74
N PRO A 233 -34.54 0.12 5.56
CA PRO A 233 -35.73 -0.31 4.85
C PRO A 233 -35.42 -0.72 3.40
N TYR A 234 -36.23 -1.61 2.82
CA TYR A 234 -36.00 -2.21 1.49
C TYR A 234 -35.83 -1.20 0.33
N ASN A 235 -36.33 0.03 0.48
CA ASN A 235 -36.24 1.11 -0.49
C ASN A 235 -35.00 2.02 -0.33
N GLU A 236 -34.11 1.78 0.63
CA GLU A 236 -32.87 2.55 0.88
C GLU A 236 -31.64 1.63 0.98
N ALA A 237 -31.49 0.69 0.04
CA ALA A 237 -30.64 -0.49 0.19
C ALA A 237 -29.11 -0.27 -0.01
N LYS A 238 -28.49 0.75 0.58
CA LYS A 238 -27.03 0.94 0.49
C LYS A 238 -26.39 1.11 1.87
N ALA A 239 -25.73 0.04 2.36
CA ALA A 239 -24.87 0.13 3.54
C ALA A 239 -23.69 1.10 3.33
N VAL A 240 -23.22 1.20 2.08
CA VAL A 240 -22.18 2.16 1.67
C VAL A 240 -22.62 2.85 0.38
N GLU A 241 -22.63 4.18 0.40
CA GLU A 241 -22.88 5.04 -0.75
C GLU A 241 -21.56 5.73 -1.15
N LEU A 242 -21.09 5.45 -2.37
CA LEU A 242 -19.84 5.97 -2.90
C LEU A 242 -20.04 7.36 -3.54
N ALA A 243 -18.99 8.17 -3.55
CA ALA A 243 -18.92 9.43 -4.28
C ALA A 243 -17.93 9.32 -5.46
N SER A 244 -17.82 10.37 -6.27
CA SER A 244 -16.82 10.43 -7.34
C SER A 244 -15.40 10.28 -6.79
N ASP A 245 -14.54 9.54 -7.49
CA ASP A 245 -13.13 9.37 -7.12
C ASP A 245 -12.93 8.82 -5.71
N THR A 246 -13.79 7.86 -5.32
CA THR A 246 -13.67 7.13 -4.05
C THR A 246 -13.37 5.67 -4.30
N SER A 247 -12.68 5.02 -3.36
CA SER A 247 -12.45 3.58 -3.40
C SER A 247 -12.86 2.94 -2.09
N LEU A 248 -13.43 1.74 -2.18
CA LEU A 248 -13.74 0.87 -1.07
C LEU A 248 -12.90 -0.39 -1.21
N ARG A 249 -12.06 -0.72 -0.22
CA ARG A 249 -11.17 -1.90 -0.28
C ARG A 249 -11.04 -2.60 1.06
N ASP A 250 -10.67 -3.88 0.99
CA ASP A 250 -10.29 -4.72 2.13
C ASP A 250 -11.34 -4.77 3.27
N LEU A 251 -12.63 -4.82 2.92
CA LEU A 251 -13.74 -4.94 3.87
C LEU A 251 -14.94 -5.66 3.26
N SER A 252 -15.84 -6.09 4.14
CA SER A 252 -17.14 -6.67 3.80
C SER A 252 -18.25 -5.66 4.13
N HIS A 253 -19.26 -5.53 3.27
CA HIS A 253 -20.43 -4.68 3.54
C HIS A 253 -21.74 -5.44 3.33
N HIS A 254 -22.76 -5.13 4.13
CA HIS A 254 -24.07 -5.78 4.02
C HIS A 254 -25.22 -4.82 4.38
N SER A 255 -26.28 -4.80 3.56
CA SER A 255 -27.41 -3.86 3.68
C SER A 255 -28.57 -4.35 4.55
N GLN A 256 -28.48 -5.54 5.13
CA GLN A 256 -29.48 -6.14 6.01
C GLN A 256 -28.78 -6.68 7.27
N ARG A 257 -29.48 -6.99 8.36
CA ARG A 257 -28.96 -7.96 9.34
C ARG A 257 -29.05 -9.37 8.74
N CYS A 258 -27.93 -9.97 8.31
CA CYS A 258 -27.90 -11.45 8.26
C CYS A 258 -27.83 -11.90 9.74
N TRP A 259 -28.98 -12.13 10.37
CA TRP A 259 -29.03 -12.80 11.66
C TRP A 259 -28.65 -14.29 11.50
N ASP A 260 -28.14 -14.87 12.59
CA ASP A 260 -27.30 -16.07 12.71
C ASP A 260 -27.83 -17.40 12.13
N GLU A 261 -29.02 -17.50 11.55
CA GLU A 261 -29.56 -18.81 11.11
C GLU A 261 -29.46 -19.09 9.60
N LEU A 262 -29.08 -18.12 8.76
CA LEU A 262 -29.12 -18.30 7.29
C LEU A 262 -27.89 -17.77 6.54
N TRP A 263 -26.70 -18.02 7.08
CA TRP A 263 -25.42 -17.69 6.43
C TRP A 263 -25.32 -18.22 4.99
N HIS A 264 -25.84 -19.42 4.71
CA HIS A 264 -25.78 -20.04 3.39
C HIS A 264 -26.67 -19.38 2.33
N LEU A 265 -27.77 -18.73 2.73
CA LEU A 265 -28.68 -18.06 1.79
C LEU A 265 -28.20 -16.64 1.43
N CYS A 266 -27.47 -15.96 2.32
CA CYS A 266 -26.87 -14.65 2.02
C CYS A 266 -25.76 -14.75 0.95
N GLN A 267 -24.96 -15.82 0.91
CA GLN A 267 -23.88 -15.98 -0.09
C GLN A 267 -24.38 -16.31 -1.51
N GLN A 268 -25.45 -17.09 -1.64
CA GLN A 268 -25.93 -17.54 -2.95
C GLN A 268 -26.57 -16.42 -3.79
N ARG A 269 -27.02 -15.32 -3.18
CA ARG A 269 -27.75 -14.26 -3.89
C ARG A 269 -26.87 -13.11 -4.43
N ASN A 270 -25.60 -13.03 -4.01
CA ASN A 270 -24.71 -11.91 -4.35
C ASN A 270 -23.43 -12.37 -5.09
N GLY A 271 -23.41 -13.58 -5.64
CA GLY A 271 -22.34 -14.08 -6.52
C GLY A 271 -22.51 -13.65 -7.97
N GLY A 272 -22.64 -12.35 -8.22
CA GLY A 272 -22.70 -11.73 -9.56
C GLY A 272 -21.87 -10.46 -9.61
#